data_AF-A0A8S8Z0Y7-F1
#
_entry.id   AF-A0A8S8Z0Y7-F1
#
_cell.length_a   1.000
_cell.length_b   1.000
_cell.length_c   1.000
_cell.angle_alpha   90.00
_cell.angle_beta   90.00
_cell.angle_gamma   90.00
#
_symmetry.space_group_name_H-M   'P 1'
#
loop_
_entity.id
_entity.type
_entity.pdbx_description
1 polymer ?
#
loop_
_entity_poly.entity_id
_entity_poly.type
_entity_poly.pdbx_seq_one_letter_code
_entity_poly.pdbx_strand_id
1 'polypeptide(L)' 'MASIQQTPNGPVLVLKESALQQKGKDAQKNNITAAKLVAELVKTSLGPRGLDKMLVDSLGDVTITNDGALF' A
#
# COMPACT_ATOMS: atom_id res chain seq x y z
N MET A 1 16.88 2.08 6.55
CA MET A 1 18.11 1.42 7.02
C MET A 1 17.78 0.66 8.30
N ALA A 2 17.70 -0.66 8.25
CA ALA A 2 17.51 -1.49 9.44
C ALA A 2 18.88 -1.66 10.11
N SER A 3 19.05 -1.09 11.30
CA SER A 3 20.26 -1.24 12.10
C SER A 3 20.30 -2.65 12.68
N ILE A 4 21.24 -3.47 12.20
CA ILE A 4 21.54 -4.79 12.78
C ILE A 4 22.31 -4.52 14.08
N GLN A 5 21.64 -4.63 15.23
CA GLN A 5 22.34 -4.68 16.52
C GLN A 5 22.85 -6.11 16.72
N GLN A 6 24.15 -6.32 16.48
CA GLN A 6 24.84 -7.56 16.83
C GLN A 6 25.29 -7.50 18.29
N THR A 7 24.73 -8.37 19.14
CA THR A 7 25.37 -8.73 20.41
C THR A 7 26.33 -9.91 20.18
N PRO A 8 27.55 -9.93 20.76
CA PRO A 8 28.59 -10.91 20.43
C PRO A 8 28.25 -12.39 20.66
N ASN A 9 27.16 -12.71 21.38
CA ASN A 9 26.73 -14.09 21.67
C ASN A 9 25.20 -14.22 21.89
N GLY A 10 24.39 -13.24 21.46
CA GLY A 10 22.93 -13.22 21.62
C GLY A 10 22.20 -13.34 20.27
N PRO A 11 20.94 -13.83 20.24
CA PRO A 11 20.20 -14.02 19.00
C PRO A 11 20.08 -12.71 18.21
N VAL A 12 20.44 -12.76 16.92
CA VAL A 12 20.38 -11.60 16.02
C VAL A 12 18.92 -11.29 15.71
N LEU A 13 18.43 -10.17 16.23
CA LEU A 13 17.07 -9.69 15.96
C LEU A 13 17.03 -8.99 14.58
N VAL A 14 16.61 -9.72 13.54
CA VAL A 14 16.52 -9.19 12.16
C VAL A 14 15.30 -8.29 11.97
N LEU A 15 14.25 -8.50 12.77
CA LEU A 15 12.99 -7.78 12.70
C LEU A 15 12.66 -7.18 14.06
N LYS A 16 12.03 -6.01 14.06
CA LYS A 16 11.46 -5.45 15.30
C LYS A 16 10.41 -6.41 15.86
N GLU A 17 10.25 -6.42 17.17
CA GLU A 17 9.38 -7.36 17.89
C GLU A 17 7.89 -7.25 17.47
N SER A 18 7.47 -6.11 16.93
CA SER A 18 6.12 -5.88 16.38
C SER A 18 6.04 -6.00 14.85
N ALA A 19 7.07 -6.49 14.17
CA ALA A 19 7.10 -6.53 12.71
C ALA A 19 6.26 -7.69 12.17
N LEU A 20 5.24 -7.36 11.38
CA LEU A 20 4.50 -8.34 10.58
C LEU A 20 5.33 -8.70 9.35
N GLN A 21 5.59 -9.99 9.16
CA GLN A 21 6.30 -10.49 7.99
C GLN A 21 5.50 -11.61 7.32
N GLN A 22 5.13 -11.39 6.06
CA GLN A 22 4.60 -12.42 5.17
C GLN A 22 5.65 -12.76 4.11
N LYS A 23 5.79 -14.05 3.77
CA LYS A 23 6.78 -14.53 2.78
C LYS A 23 6.14 -15.47 1.77
N GLY A 24 6.85 -15.68 0.67
CA GLY A 24 6.50 -16.70 -0.32
C GLY A 24 5.20 -16.39 -1.05
N LYS A 25 4.45 -17.46 -1.38
CA LYS A 25 3.27 -17.37 -2.25
C LYS A 25 2.14 -16.53 -1.64
N ASP A 26 1.99 -16.50 -0.33
CA ASP A 26 0.93 -15.74 0.32
C ASP A 26 1.19 -14.23 0.24
N ALA A 27 2.45 -13.81 0.41
CA ALA A 27 2.84 -12.42 0.16
C ALA A 27 2.62 -12.03 -1.30
N GLN A 28 2.95 -12.91 -2.26
CA GLN A 28 2.69 -12.66 -3.68
C GLN A 28 1.21 -12.51 -3.98
N LYS A 29 0.36 -13.42 -3.47
CA LYS A 29 -1.10 -13.33 -3.64
C LYS A 29 -1.65 -12.04 -3.05
N ASN A 30 -1.22 -11.68 -1.84
CA ASN A 30 -1.67 -10.45 -1.18
C ASN A 30 -1.31 -9.21 -2.02
N ASN A 31 -0.07 -9.14 -2.52
CA ASN A 31 0.38 -8.03 -3.36
C ASN A 31 -0.40 -7.95 -4.69
N ILE A 32 -0.69 -9.09 -5.32
CA ILE A 32 -1.48 -9.12 -6.56
C ILE A 32 -2.91 -8.64 -6.29
N THR A 33 -3.54 -9.09 -5.20
CA THR A 33 -4.89 -8.65 -4.83
C THR A 33 -4.91 -7.15 -4.54
N ALA A 34 -3.96 -6.63 -3.77
CA ALA A 34 -3.83 -5.21 -3.50
C ALA A 34 -3.67 -4.40 -4.80
N ALA A 35 -2.80 -4.84 -5.71
CA ALA A 35 -2.60 -4.16 -7.00
C ALA A 35 -3.86 -4.19 -7.87
N LYS A 36 -4.61 -5.29 -7.87
CA LYS A 36 -5.90 -5.38 -8.60
C LYS A 36 -6.93 -4.40 -8.06
N LEU A 37 -7.05 -4.27 -6.74
CA LEU A 37 -7.98 -3.32 -6.12
C LEU A 37 -7.65 -1.88 -6.51
N VAL A 38 -6.37 -1.51 -6.47
CA VAL A 38 -5.92 -0.19 -6.93
C VAL A 38 -6.23 0.02 -8.41
N ALA A 39 -5.98 -0.99 -9.26
CA ALA A 39 -6.29 -0.92 -10.67
C ALA A 39 -7.79 -0.75 -10.94
N GLU A 40 -8.65 -1.44 -10.19
CA GLU A 40 -10.11 -1.31 -10.30
C GLU A 40 -10.60 0.08 -9.90
N LEU A 41 -10.00 0.68 -8.86
CA LEU A 41 -10.34 2.04 -8.42
C LEU A 41 -10.09 3.08 -9.52
N VAL A 42 -8.93 3.03 -10.18
CA VAL A 42 -8.52 4.01 -11.19
C VAL A 42 -9.10 3.74 -12.57
N LYS A 43 -9.54 2.51 -12.86
CA LYS A 43 -9.96 2.09 -14.21
C LYS A 43 -11.04 3.00 -14.83
N THR A 44 -12.00 3.47 -14.04
CA THR A 44 -13.11 4.30 -14.56
C THR A 44 -12.68 5.74 -14.85
N SER A 45 -11.53 6.16 -14.35
CA SER A 45 -10.96 7.50 -14.49
C SER A 45 -10.08 7.63 -15.75
N LEU A 46 -9.85 6.53 -16.46
CA LEU A 46 -9.01 6.50 -17.65
C LEU A 46 -9.76 6.91 -18.92
N GLY A 47 -9.10 7.75 -19.73
CA GLY A 47 -9.57 8.17 -21.05
C GLY A 47 -10.30 9.52 -21.06
N PRO A 48 -10.68 10.02 -22.24
CA PRO A 48 -11.29 11.35 -22.40
C PRO A 48 -12.69 11.49 -21.80
N ARG A 49 -13.30 10.37 -21.37
CA ARG A 49 -14.56 10.31 -20.63
C ARG A 49 -14.37 9.65 -19.25
N GLY A 50 -13.16 9.77 -18.69
CA GLY A 50 -12.87 9.31 -17.34
C GLY A 50 -13.79 9.97 -16.31
N LEU A 51 -14.21 9.19 -15.32
CA LEU A 51 -15.05 9.67 -14.23
C LEU A 51 -14.20 10.31 -13.13
N ASP A 52 -14.64 11.47 -12.67
CA ASP A 52 -14.11 12.07 -11.45
C ASP A 52 -14.38 11.17 -10.25
N LYS A 53 -13.44 11.16 -9.31
CA LYS A 53 -13.58 10.53 -8.00
C LYS A 53 -13.77 11.61 -6.95
N MET A 54 -14.77 11.42 -6.11
CA MET A 54 -14.96 12.19 -4.89
C MET A 54 -14.28 11.45 -3.75
N LEU A 55 -13.16 11.99 -3.28
CA LEU A 55 -12.45 11.52 -2.09
C LEU A 55 -12.96 12.31 -0.90
N VAL A 56 -13.27 11.62 0.18
CA VAL A 56 -13.68 12.22 1.45
C VAL A 56 -12.72 11.72 2.51
N ASP A 57 -12.06 12.63 3.20
CA ASP A 57 -11.15 12.28 4.28
C ASP A 57 -11.91 11.98 5.59
N SER A 58 -11.19 11.62 6.65
CA SER A 58 -11.78 11.31 7.95
C SER A 58 -12.37 12.52 8.68
N LEU A 59 -12.00 13.74 8.28
CA LEU A 59 -12.49 15.00 8.86
C LEU A 59 -13.67 15.58 8.06
N GLY A 60 -13.97 15.00 6.89
CA GLY A 60 -15.06 15.40 6.02
C GLY A 60 -14.64 16.32 4.88
N ASP A 61 -13.35 16.59 4.70
CA ASP A 61 -12.85 17.37 3.58
C ASP A 61 -13.01 16.59 2.27
N VAL A 62 -13.52 17.27 1.24
CA VAL A 62 -13.88 16.67 -0.05
C VAL A 62 -12.93 17.15 -1.13
N THR A 63 -12.27 16.21 -1.80
CA THR A 63 -11.47 16.48 -3.00
C THR A 63 -12.05 15.71 -4.18
N ILE A 64 -12.38 16.42 -5.26
CA ILE A 64 -12.87 15.82 -6.50
C ILE A 64 -11.74 15.85 -7.54
N THR A 65 -11.32 14.69 -8.04
CA THR A 65 -10.26 14.62 -9.06
C THR A 65 -10.37 13.36 -9.94
N ASN A 66 -9.89 13.46 -11.17
CA ASN A 66 -9.70 12.34 -12.10
C ASN A 66 -8.22 11.95 -12.27
N ASP A 67 -7.31 12.63 -11.56
CA ASP A 67 -5.88 12.37 -11.66
C ASP A 67 -5.48 11.13 -10.83
N GLY A 68 -5.12 10.07 -11.55
CA GLY A 68 -4.65 8.80 -11.00
C GLY A 68 -3.48 8.89 -10.02
N ALA A 69 -2.64 9.94 -10.13
CA ALA A 69 -1.49 10.12 -9.27
C ALA A 69 -1.81 10.78 -7.92
N LEU A 70 -2.99 11.40 -7.78
CA LEU A 70 -3.43 12.09 -6.57
C LEU A 70 -4.27 11.22 -5.63
N PHE A 71 -4.73 10.05 -6.10
CA PHE A 71 -5.54 9.11 -5.32
C PHE A 71 -4.75 8.38 -4.24
#